data_AF-A0AA43F5N6-F1
#
_entry.id   AF-A0AA43F5N6-F1
#
_cell.length_a   1.000
_cell.length_b   1.000
_cell.length_c   1.000
_cell.angle_alpha   90.00
_cell.angle_beta   90.00
_cell.angle_gamma   90.00
#
_symmetry.space_group_name_H-M   'P 1'
#
loop_
_entity.id
_entity.type
_entity.pdbx_description
1 polymer ?
#
loop_
_entity_poly.entity_id
_entity_poly.type
_entity_poly.pdbx_seq_one_letter_code
_entity_poly.pdbx_strand_id
1 'polypeptide(L)'
;MAEASYVMGDGDTLATAEERVLQRAQRRAVEEAGLYIESTFRDMERSEAGRSIQISSLEVRTIAAAITRTEILETRRSFLNDRPSFYVRIRAVVDLDNLHVAIQRWQTEQRLGDHFRRLQKENAELKVQLDELRASRTGVRTLVIEPVGRTNNTREQARKLVEKAILTQHLSQKLSLASQAAVLDPNSIEPLIVRGQTYLRLASATYSSSSRPSEYSEYVDNARMDFDRALLMDSQNTWALLGQGDVNRWLHRPEQAAHSFEQALEINPFFDLARHRLISLYTAEARKLVGLKRWDSALTTLEKCLPPFVSDSWLPHQKEAYFLRSKIYKALKQPTLAIGDLSAILRVDPADEPALLARAKLYQDQLQGRLAKDDFEHACMLGSAEACEQSP
;
A
#
# COMPACT_ATOMS: atom_id res chain seq x y z
N MET A 1 14.79 10.25 35.45
CA MET A 1 15.58 11.50 35.37
C MET A 1 16.97 11.08 34.94
N ALA A 2 17.61 11.76 34.00
CA ALA A 2 18.90 11.33 33.48
C ALA A 2 19.92 12.47 33.49
N GLU A 3 21.18 12.12 33.64
CA GLU A 3 22.31 13.05 33.57
C GLU A 3 23.38 12.56 32.58
N ALA A 4 24.03 13.51 31.93
CA ALA A 4 25.15 13.23 31.04
C ALA A 4 26.20 14.33 31.09
N SER A 5 27.44 13.93 30.80
CA SER A 5 28.56 14.83 30.60
C SER A 5 29.19 14.61 29.21
N TYR A 6 29.67 15.68 28.59
CA TYR A 6 30.34 15.66 27.31
C TYR A 6 31.56 16.60 27.31
N VAL A 7 32.71 16.07 26.92
CA VAL A 7 33.93 16.87 26.74
C VAL A 7 34.04 17.24 25.27
N MET A 8 34.21 18.53 25.00
CA MET A 8 34.27 19.10 23.65
C MET A 8 35.44 18.52 22.85
N GLY A 9 35.17 18.05 21.64
CA GLY A 9 36.20 17.60 20.68
C GLY A 9 36.77 18.77 19.88
N ASP A 10 37.95 18.55 19.28
CA ASP A 10 38.72 19.60 18.60
C ASP A 10 38.04 20.17 17.33
N GLY A 11 36.97 19.52 16.84
CA GLY A 11 36.14 19.97 15.71
C GLY A 11 34.71 20.37 16.07
N ASP A 12 34.36 20.39 17.35
CA ASP A 12 33.02 20.77 17.80
C ASP A 12 32.90 22.29 17.96
N THR A 13 31.71 22.84 17.74
CA THR A 13 31.33 24.17 18.21
C THR A 13 30.63 24.08 19.56
N LEU A 14 30.54 25.20 20.29
CA LEU A 14 29.82 25.26 21.58
C LEU A 14 28.38 24.73 21.46
N ALA A 15 27.67 25.12 20.39
CA ALA A 15 26.30 24.66 20.14
C ALA A 15 26.22 23.14 19.92
N THR A 16 27.15 22.57 19.13
CA THR A 16 27.18 21.12 18.89
C THR A 16 27.53 20.32 20.15
N ALA A 17 28.35 20.87 21.04
CA ALA A 17 28.70 20.23 22.30
C ALA A 17 27.50 20.21 23.28
N GLU A 18 26.72 21.30 23.31
CA GLU A 18 25.48 21.38 24.10
C GLU A 18 24.39 20.44 23.57
N GLU A 19 24.27 20.32 22.25
CA GLU A 19 23.34 19.38 21.62
C GLU A 19 23.75 17.92 21.92
N ARG A 20 25.04 17.58 21.80
CA ARG A 20 25.55 16.23 22.07
C ARG A 20 25.33 15.80 23.52
N VAL A 21 25.55 16.69 24.50
CA VAL A 21 25.31 16.35 25.91
C VAL A 21 23.81 16.15 26.17
N LEU A 22 22.94 16.94 25.54
CA LEU A 22 21.49 16.78 25.65
C LEU A 22 21.01 15.45 25.03
N GLN A 23 21.47 15.13 23.81
CA GLN A 23 21.18 13.86 23.15
C GLN A 23 21.66 12.67 23.99
N ARG A 24 22.84 12.78 24.62
CA ARG A 24 23.37 11.73 25.50
C ARG A 24 22.53 11.54 26.77
N ALA A 25 22.04 12.63 27.36
CA ALA A 25 21.13 12.58 28.51
C ALA A 25 19.77 11.98 28.12
N GLN A 26 19.23 12.36 26.96
CA GLN A 26 18.00 11.78 26.40
C GLN A 26 18.13 10.28 26.13
N ARG A 27 19.23 9.87 25.51
CA ARG A 27 19.54 8.45 25.27
C ARG A 27 19.56 7.66 26.56
N ARG A 28 20.27 8.13 27.60
CA ARG A 28 20.27 7.49 28.92
C ARG A 28 18.87 7.40 29.52
N ALA A 29 18.07 8.45 29.39
CA ALA A 29 16.69 8.44 29.90
C ALA A 29 15.84 7.35 29.25
N VAL A 30 16.02 7.09 27.95
CA VAL A 30 15.30 6.03 27.22
C VAL A 30 15.85 4.65 27.58
N GLU A 31 17.17 4.52 27.71
CA GLU A 31 17.83 3.28 28.16
C GLU A 31 17.36 2.86 29.57
N GLU A 32 17.13 3.82 30.48
CA GLU A 32 16.62 3.56 31.83
C GLU A 32 15.09 3.33 31.89
N ALA A 33 14.32 4.03 31.06
CA ALA A 33 12.85 3.97 31.10
C ALA A 33 12.26 2.74 30.42
N GLY A 34 12.89 2.24 29.35
CA GLY A 34 12.42 1.04 28.66
C GLY A 34 13.05 0.86 27.28
N LEU A 35 13.94 -0.13 27.17
CA LEU A 35 14.49 -0.62 25.92
C LEU A 35 14.11 -2.10 25.75
N TYR A 36 13.51 -2.45 24.62
CA TYR A 36 13.27 -3.84 24.25
C TYR A 36 14.40 -4.32 23.35
N ILE A 37 15.13 -5.36 23.79
CA ILE A 37 16.19 -5.99 23.00
C ILE A 37 15.78 -7.42 22.73
N GLU A 38 15.88 -7.84 21.48
CA GLU A 38 15.71 -9.23 21.10
C GLU A 38 16.82 -9.69 20.17
N SER A 39 17.34 -10.88 20.43
CA SER A 39 18.30 -11.56 19.58
C SER A 39 17.63 -12.78 18.96
N THR A 40 17.54 -12.79 17.64
CA THR A 40 17.03 -13.93 16.87
C THR A 40 18.19 -14.63 16.19
N PHE A 41 18.38 -15.91 16.51
CA PHE A 41 19.34 -16.78 15.83
C PHE A 41 18.58 -17.57 14.76
N ARG A 42 19.03 -17.46 13.51
CA ARG A 42 18.49 -18.23 12.39
C ARG A 42 19.53 -19.22 11.93
N ASP A 43 19.15 -20.48 11.87
CA ASP A 43 19.97 -21.54 11.30
C ASP A 43 19.22 -22.12 10.10
N MET A 44 19.77 -21.97 8.90
CA MET A 44 19.17 -22.47 7.68
C MET A 44 20.07 -23.49 7.02
N GLU A 45 19.58 -24.70 6.88
CA GLU A 45 20.24 -25.75 6.10
C GLU A 45 19.59 -25.82 4.71
N ARG A 46 20.36 -25.43 3.69
CA ARG A 46 19.92 -25.51 2.29
C ARG A 46 20.62 -26.69 1.64
N SER A 47 19.84 -27.67 1.19
CA SER A 47 20.33 -28.79 0.38
C SER A 47 20.03 -28.51 -1.09
N GLU A 48 21.06 -28.18 -1.87
CA GLU A 48 20.99 -28.16 -3.32
C GLU A 48 21.96 -29.22 -3.86
N ALA A 49 21.44 -30.15 -4.67
CA ALA A 49 22.22 -31.16 -5.40
C ALA A 49 23.23 -31.96 -4.55
N GLY A 50 22.83 -32.42 -3.36
CA GLY A 50 23.63 -33.34 -2.54
C GLY A 50 24.72 -32.70 -1.68
N ARG A 51 24.79 -31.36 -1.60
CA ARG A 51 25.60 -30.64 -0.60
C ARG A 51 24.67 -29.81 0.29
N SER A 52 24.73 -30.06 1.60
CA SER A 52 24.07 -29.20 2.60
C SER A 52 24.99 -28.03 2.94
N ILE A 53 24.45 -26.82 2.82
CA ILE A 53 25.10 -25.59 3.29
C ILE A 53 24.28 -25.10 4.48
N GLN A 54 24.90 -25.05 5.65
CA GLN A 54 24.33 -24.42 6.84
C GLN A 54 24.76 -22.95 6.89
N ILE A 55 23.77 -22.06 6.94
CA ILE A 55 23.97 -20.63 7.10
C ILE A 55 23.32 -20.23 8.42
N SER A 56 24.15 -19.86 9.39
CA SER A 56 23.69 -19.31 10.66
C SER A 56 23.82 -17.79 10.64
N SER A 57 22.73 -17.06 10.96
CA SER A 57 22.73 -15.60 11.10
C SER A 57 22.15 -15.18 12.45
N LEU A 58 22.78 -14.18 13.08
CA LEU A 58 22.30 -13.57 14.31
C LEU A 58 21.78 -12.16 13.99
N GLU A 59 20.49 -11.94 14.18
CA GLU A 59 19.87 -10.62 14.08
C GLU A 59 19.54 -10.10 15.48
N VAL A 60 20.16 -8.99 15.88
CA VAL A 60 19.84 -8.27 17.13
C VAL A 60 19.00 -7.05 16.79
N ARG A 61 17.85 -6.90 17.44
CA ARG A 61 16.94 -5.78 17.23
C ARG A 61 16.65 -5.07 18.55
N THR A 62 16.65 -3.75 18.49
CA THR A 62 16.39 -2.87 19.63
C THR A 62 15.24 -1.92 19.31
N ILE A 63 14.20 -1.92 20.15
CA ILE A 63 13.08 -0.98 20.10
C ILE A 63 13.15 -0.09 21.35
N ALA A 64 13.21 1.21 21.13
CA ALA A 64 13.37 2.19 22.20
C ALA A 64 12.06 3.00 22.38
N ALA A 65 11.70 3.30 23.62
CA ALA A 65 10.54 4.14 23.91
C ALA A 65 10.76 5.58 23.42
N ALA A 66 9.67 6.23 22.98
CA ALA A 66 9.71 7.62 22.55
C ALA A 66 9.70 8.57 23.75
N ILE A 67 10.49 9.65 23.67
CA ILE A 67 10.44 10.75 24.64
C ILE A 67 9.36 11.73 24.19
N THR A 68 8.34 11.94 25.01
CA THR A 68 7.24 12.88 24.71
C THR A 68 7.53 14.29 25.18
N ARG A 69 8.32 14.44 26.25
CA ARG A 69 8.71 15.74 26.77
C ARG A 69 10.05 15.67 27.48
N THR A 70 10.92 16.64 27.22
CA THR A 70 12.17 16.85 27.96
C THR A 70 12.17 18.19 28.66
N GLU A 71 12.44 18.19 29.95
CA GLU A 71 12.66 19.38 30.78
C GLU A 71 14.12 19.38 31.26
N ILE A 72 14.82 20.50 31.03
CA ILE A 72 16.19 20.68 31.51
C ILE A 72 16.13 21.21 32.94
N LEU A 73 16.67 20.47 33.90
CA LEU A 73 16.67 20.84 35.31
C LEU A 73 17.92 21.64 35.68
N GLU A 74 19.05 21.26 35.11
CA GLU A 74 20.35 21.85 35.42
C GLU A 74 21.31 21.73 34.24
N THR A 75 22.05 22.80 34.00
CA THR A 75 23.16 22.83 33.06
C THR A 75 24.38 23.43 33.74
N ARG A 76 25.54 22.81 33.57
CA ARG A 76 26.81 23.30 34.11
C ARG A 76 27.89 23.19 33.05
N ARG A 77 28.77 24.19 33.01
CA ARG A 77 29.97 24.19 32.18
C ARG A 77 31.17 24.16 33.12
N SER A 78 32.13 23.29 32.82
CA SER A 78 33.35 23.09 33.58
C SER A 78 34.51 22.89 32.63
N PHE A 79 35.73 22.86 33.15
CA PHE A 79 36.91 22.45 32.38
C PHE A 79 37.41 21.13 32.95
N LEU A 80 37.66 20.17 32.07
CA LEU A 80 38.26 18.88 32.41
C LEU A 80 39.52 18.73 31.56
N ASN A 81 40.70 18.71 32.18
CA ASN A 81 42.00 18.62 31.50
C ASN A 81 42.17 19.69 30.39
N ASP A 82 41.95 20.96 30.73
CA ASP A 82 41.99 22.12 29.81
C ASP A 82 41.02 22.05 28.61
N ARG A 83 40.03 21.15 28.63
CA ARG A 83 38.96 21.06 27.63
C ARG A 83 37.60 21.45 28.23
N PRO A 84 36.77 22.22 27.50
CA PRO A 84 35.40 22.51 27.91
C PRO A 84 34.60 21.22 28.11
N SER A 85 33.95 21.09 29.26
CA SER A 85 33.11 19.97 29.66
C SER A 85 31.71 20.47 30.02
N PHE A 86 30.72 19.89 29.38
CA PHE A 86 29.31 20.23 29.53
C PHE A 86 28.62 19.14 30.34
N TYR A 87 27.80 19.56 31.31
CA TYR A 87 26.97 18.68 32.11
C TYR A 87 25.51 19.14 32.00
N VAL A 88 24.61 18.18 31.80
CA VAL A 88 23.17 18.42 31.76
C VAL A 88 22.44 17.37 32.57
N ARG A 89 21.47 17.81 33.36
CA ARG A 89 20.49 16.96 34.05
C ARG A 89 19.09 17.27 33.53
N ILE A 90 18.40 16.22 33.08
CA ILE A 90 17.05 16.34 32.49
C ILE A 90 16.02 15.49 33.24
N ARG A 91 14.77 15.95 33.17
CA ARG A 91 13.57 15.14 33.39
C ARG A 91 12.94 14.87 32.04
N ALA A 92 12.97 13.61 31.61
CA ALA A 92 12.27 13.16 30.41
C ALA A 92 11.00 12.41 30.82
N VAL A 93 9.90 12.69 30.15
CA VAL A 93 8.69 11.86 30.18
C VAL A 93 8.77 10.92 28.98
N VAL A 94 8.76 9.62 29.26
CA VAL A 94 8.89 8.57 28.27
C VAL A 94 7.56 7.84 28.16
N ASP A 95 7.08 7.66 26.94
CA ASP A 95 5.83 6.98 26.67
C ASP A 95 6.08 5.50 26.43
N LEU A 96 5.68 4.68 27.41
CA LEU A 96 5.81 3.23 27.39
C LEU A 96 4.65 2.54 26.68
N ASP A 97 3.53 3.23 26.45
CA ASP A 97 2.37 2.66 25.76
C ASP A 97 2.68 2.50 24.27
N ASN A 98 3.32 3.51 23.68
CA ASN A 98 3.82 3.44 22.32
C ASN A 98 4.88 2.33 22.14
N LEU A 99 5.74 2.11 23.13
CA LEU A 99 6.69 0.99 23.13
C LEU A 99 5.95 -0.36 23.13
N HIS A 100 4.92 -0.51 23.97
CA HIS A 100 4.12 -1.74 24.02
C HIS A 100 3.41 -2.02 22.70
N VAL A 101 2.80 -1.01 22.09
CA VAL A 101 2.14 -1.14 20.78
C VAL A 101 3.15 -1.55 19.70
N ALA A 102 4.35 -0.96 19.70
CA ALA A 102 5.41 -1.32 18.75
C ALA A 102 5.89 -2.77 18.92
N ILE A 103 6.06 -3.22 20.16
CA ILE A 103 6.43 -4.62 20.47
C ILE A 103 5.32 -5.57 20.03
N GLN A 104 4.06 -5.28 20.36
CA GLN A 104 2.93 -6.13 19.98
C GLN A 104 2.78 -6.22 18.46
N ARG A 105 2.85 -5.10 17.75
CA ARG A 105 2.82 -5.06 16.29
C ARG A 105 3.89 -5.97 15.71
N TRP A 106 5.12 -5.83 16.17
CA TRP A 106 6.23 -6.66 15.71
C TRP A 106 6.03 -8.15 15.99
N GLN A 107 5.59 -8.52 17.20
CA GLN A 107 5.31 -9.92 17.54
C GLN A 107 4.21 -10.51 16.66
N THR A 108 3.18 -9.73 16.33
CA THR A 108 2.11 -10.17 15.42
C THR A 108 2.60 -10.34 13.99
N GLU A 109 3.40 -9.41 13.47
CA GLU A 109 4.02 -9.51 12.14
C GLU A 109 4.94 -10.73 12.04
N GLN A 110 5.71 -11.03 13.09
CA GLN A 110 6.59 -12.20 13.11
C GLN A 110 5.80 -13.51 13.14
N ARG A 111 4.75 -13.61 13.97
CA ARG A 111 3.86 -14.78 13.98
C ARG A 111 3.20 -15.01 12.62
N LEU A 112 2.79 -13.93 11.96
CA LEU A 112 2.25 -14.00 10.60
C LEU A 112 3.30 -14.48 9.60
N GLY A 113 4.53 -13.97 9.68
CA GLY A 113 5.64 -14.40 8.84
C GLY A 113 6.04 -15.87 9.05
N ASP A 114 6.00 -16.36 10.29
CA ASP A 114 6.22 -17.78 10.61
C ASP A 114 5.09 -18.66 10.08
N HIS A 115 3.82 -18.22 10.23
CA HIS A 115 2.68 -18.92 9.67
C HIS A 115 2.73 -18.98 8.14
N PHE A 116 3.09 -17.88 7.49
CA PHE A 116 3.30 -17.81 6.05
C PHE A 116 4.41 -18.77 5.59
N ARG A 117 5.53 -18.83 6.31
CA ARG A 117 6.62 -19.79 6.03
C ARG A 117 6.16 -21.24 6.19
N ARG A 118 5.37 -21.56 7.21
CA ARG A 118 4.75 -22.90 7.37
C ARG A 118 3.85 -23.24 6.20
N LEU A 119 2.94 -22.33 5.83
CA LEU A 119 2.05 -22.52 4.68
C LEU A 119 2.82 -22.66 3.37
N GLN A 120 3.93 -21.94 3.18
CA GLN A 120 4.78 -22.14 2.00
C GLN A 120 5.42 -23.52 1.97
N LYS A 121 5.90 -24.01 3.12
CA LYS A 121 6.45 -25.36 3.24
C LYS A 121 5.40 -26.43 2.97
N GLU A 122 4.22 -26.31 3.57
CA GLU A 122 3.08 -27.21 3.34
C GLU A 122 2.64 -27.19 1.87
N ASN A 123 2.55 -26.01 1.24
CA ASN A 123 2.24 -25.91 -0.19
C ASN A 123 3.32 -26.56 -1.07
N ALA A 124 4.59 -26.47 -0.69
CA ALA A 124 5.66 -27.14 -1.41
C ALA A 124 5.56 -28.66 -1.26
N GLU A 125 5.31 -29.17 -0.05
CA GLU A 125 5.11 -30.60 0.23
C GLU A 125 3.88 -31.15 -0.51
N LEU A 126 2.75 -30.43 -0.46
CA LEU A 126 1.53 -30.80 -1.19
C LEU A 126 1.72 -30.81 -2.70
N LYS A 127 2.53 -29.90 -3.25
CA LYS A 127 2.89 -29.91 -4.68
C LYS A 127 3.69 -31.15 -5.04
N VAL A 128 4.68 -31.52 -4.23
CA VAL A 128 5.44 -32.76 -4.43
C VAL A 128 4.53 -33.99 -4.35
N GLN A 129 3.65 -34.06 -3.35
CA GLN A 129 2.66 -35.14 -3.22
C GLN A 129 1.69 -35.19 -4.42
N LEU A 130 1.28 -34.03 -4.93
CA LEU A 130 0.43 -33.94 -6.12
C LEU A 130 1.15 -34.48 -7.35
N ASP A 131 2.43 -34.17 -7.51
CA ASP A 131 3.25 -34.67 -8.63
C ASP A 131 3.50 -36.18 -8.51
N GLU A 132 3.72 -36.71 -7.31
CA GLU A 132 3.81 -38.16 -7.03
C GLU A 132 2.47 -38.89 -7.28
N LEU A 133 1.35 -38.30 -6.87
CA LEU A 133 0.00 -38.84 -7.12
C LEU A 133 -0.36 -38.80 -8.60
N ARG A 134 0.07 -37.76 -9.32
CA ARG A 134 -0.09 -37.68 -10.79
C ARG A 134 0.77 -38.72 -11.48
N ALA A 135 2.01 -38.92 -11.03
CA ALA A 135 2.89 -39.97 -11.54
C ALA A 135 2.29 -41.37 -11.29
N SER A 136 1.74 -41.64 -10.10
CA SER A 136 1.15 -42.95 -9.76
C SER A 136 -0.19 -43.24 -10.47
N ARG A 137 -0.99 -42.22 -10.82
CA ARG A 137 -2.23 -42.37 -11.58
C ARG A 137 -2.04 -42.70 -13.07
N THR A 138 -0.82 -42.65 -13.60
CA THR A 138 -0.54 -43.07 -14.99
C THR A 138 -0.71 -44.58 -15.24
N GLY A 139 -0.92 -45.39 -14.19
CA GLY A 139 -1.13 -46.84 -14.28
C GLY A 139 -2.55 -47.31 -14.65
N VAL A 140 -3.58 -46.46 -14.59
CA VAL A 140 -4.97 -46.85 -14.94
C VAL A 140 -5.45 -46.03 -16.13
N ARG A 141 -5.17 -46.53 -17.34
CA ARG A 141 -5.77 -46.02 -18.58
C ARG A 141 -7.25 -46.42 -18.63
N THR A 142 -8.14 -45.57 -18.11
CA THR A 142 -9.48 -45.48 -18.70
C THR A 142 -9.34 -44.85 -20.08
N LEU A 143 -9.52 -45.67 -21.10
CA LEU A 143 -9.53 -45.28 -22.52
C LEU A 143 -10.71 -44.32 -22.78
N VAL A 144 -10.48 -43.03 -22.51
CA VAL A 144 -11.08 -41.97 -23.30
C VAL A 144 -10.03 -41.62 -24.35
N ILE A 145 -10.30 -41.99 -25.60
CA ILE A 145 -9.42 -41.68 -26.72
C ILE A 145 -9.58 -40.18 -27.04
N GLU A 146 -8.84 -39.32 -26.34
CA GLU A 146 -8.49 -37.99 -26.82
C GLU A 146 -7.14 -38.06 -27.56
N PRO A 147 -6.91 -37.27 -28.63
CA PRO A 147 -5.66 -37.32 -29.38
C PRO A 147 -4.50 -36.64 -28.62
N VAL A 148 -3.87 -37.37 -27.70
CA VAL A 148 -2.91 -36.87 -26.68
C VAL A 148 -1.58 -36.30 -27.23
N GLY A 149 -1.26 -36.47 -28.52
CA GLY A 149 0.04 -36.04 -29.07
C GLY A 149 0.09 -34.60 -29.60
N ARG A 150 -1.02 -34.06 -30.13
CA ARG A 150 -1.05 -32.73 -30.76
C ARG A 150 -1.53 -31.63 -29.82
N THR A 151 -2.46 -31.96 -28.93
CA THR A 151 -3.12 -31.01 -28.02
C THR A 151 -2.19 -30.45 -26.95
N ASN A 152 -1.25 -31.24 -26.44
CA ASN A 152 -0.27 -30.74 -25.46
C ASN A 152 0.70 -29.74 -26.09
N ASN A 153 1.16 -29.99 -27.32
CA ASN A 153 2.05 -29.07 -28.04
C ASN A 153 1.32 -27.75 -28.40
N THR A 154 0.05 -27.81 -28.80
CA THR A 154 -0.73 -26.58 -29.09
C THR A 154 -1.01 -25.76 -27.82
N ARG A 155 -1.27 -26.39 -26.68
CA ARG A 155 -1.43 -25.70 -25.39
C ARG A 155 -0.13 -25.04 -24.92
N GLU A 156 1.00 -25.73 -25.03
CA GLU A 156 2.30 -25.15 -24.70
C GLU A 156 2.66 -23.96 -25.62
N GLN A 157 2.34 -24.07 -26.91
CA GLN A 157 2.50 -22.97 -27.86
C GLN A 157 1.60 -21.78 -27.52
N ALA A 158 0.33 -22.03 -27.18
CA ALA A 158 -0.60 -20.99 -26.73
C ALA A 158 -0.07 -20.27 -25.48
N ARG A 159 0.43 -21.02 -24.49
CA ARG A 159 1.03 -20.46 -23.27
C ARG A 159 2.24 -19.56 -23.57
N LYS A 160 3.16 -20.01 -24.43
CA LYS A 160 4.31 -19.20 -24.86
C LYS A 160 3.88 -17.91 -25.56
N LEU A 161 2.81 -17.95 -26.37
CA LEU A 161 2.26 -16.76 -27.01
C LEU A 161 1.64 -15.79 -25.99
N VAL A 162 0.95 -16.30 -24.97
CA VAL A 162 0.42 -15.47 -23.87
C VAL A 162 1.55 -14.80 -23.09
N GLU A 163 2.59 -15.55 -22.71
CA GLU A 163 3.76 -15.01 -22.01
C GLU A 163 4.42 -13.89 -22.84
N LYS A 164 4.59 -14.11 -24.15
CA LYS A 164 5.09 -13.08 -25.07
C LYS A 164 4.15 -11.87 -25.16
N ALA A 165 2.83 -12.09 -25.19
CA ALA A 165 1.84 -11.03 -25.23
C ALA A 165 1.87 -10.16 -23.96
N ILE A 166 2.05 -10.77 -22.79
CA ILE A 166 2.15 -10.05 -21.50
C ILE A 166 3.34 -9.08 -21.51
N LEU A 167 4.48 -9.52 -22.02
CA LEU A 167 5.72 -8.72 -22.10
C LEU A 167 5.68 -7.65 -23.19
N THR A 168 4.81 -7.77 -24.18
CA THR A 168 4.72 -6.84 -25.31
C THR A 168 4.02 -5.54 -24.90
N GLN A 169 4.67 -4.39 -25.14
CA GLN A 169 4.10 -3.07 -24.86
C GLN A 169 3.17 -2.55 -25.97
N HIS A 170 3.43 -2.93 -27.23
CA HIS A 170 2.59 -2.54 -28.36
C HIS A 170 1.23 -3.25 -28.33
N LEU A 171 0.16 -2.48 -28.19
CA LEU A 171 -1.20 -3.00 -28.00
C LEU A 171 -1.70 -3.83 -29.19
N SER A 172 -1.42 -3.41 -30.43
CA SER A 172 -1.82 -4.15 -31.65
C SER A 172 -1.14 -5.51 -31.75
N GLN A 173 0.17 -5.57 -31.47
CA GLN A 173 0.92 -6.82 -31.45
C GLN A 173 0.48 -7.72 -30.29
N LYS A 174 0.25 -7.16 -29.11
CA LYS A 174 -0.30 -7.87 -27.95
C LYS A 174 -1.66 -8.49 -28.25
N LEU A 175 -2.54 -7.74 -28.92
CA LEU A 175 -3.86 -8.21 -29.34
C LEU A 175 -3.77 -9.39 -30.32
N SER A 176 -2.86 -9.30 -31.30
CA SER A 176 -2.62 -10.37 -32.28
C SER A 176 -2.12 -11.65 -31.60
N LEU A 177 -1.14 -11.53 -30.70
CA LEU A 177 -0.59 -12.68 -29.97
C LEU A 177 -1.62 -13.34 -29.07
N ALA A 178 -2.41 -12.56 -28.32
CA ALA A 178 -3.47 -13.08 -27.47
C ALA A 178 -4.59 -13.75 -28.28
N SER A 179 -4.92 -13.20 -29.46
CA SER A 179 -5.91 -13.79 -30.37
C SER A 179 -5.43 -15.12 -30.96
N GLN A 180 -4.16 -15.21 -31.37
CA GLN A 180 -3.56 -16.46 -31.83
C GLN A 180 -3.54 -17.52 -30.73
N ALA A 181 -3.19 -17.13 -29.51
CA ALA A 181 -3.24 -18.04 -28.36
C ALA A 181 -4.65 -18.55 -28.06
N ALA A 182 -5.67 -17.68 -28.14
CA ALA A 182 -7.08 -18.05 -27.92
C ALA A 182 -7.61 -19.04 -28.99
N VAL A 183 -7.10 -18.96 -30.22
CA VAL A 183 -7.44 -19.92 -31.29
C VAL A 183 -6.76 -21.28 -31.07
N LEU A 184 -5.51 -21.27 -30.62
CA LEU A 184 -4.73 -22.49 -30.38
C LEU A 184 -5.20 -23.28 -29.15
N ASP A 185 -5.69 -22.59 -28.12
CA ASP A 185 -6.29 -23.20 -26.94
C ASP A 185 -7.62 -22.54 -26.56
N PRO A 186 -8.74 -22.97 -27.17
CA PRO A 186 -10.07 -22.41 -26.90
C PRO A 186 -10.59 -22.63 -25.47
N ASN A 187 -9.96 -23.55 -24.72
CA ASN A 187 -10.34 -23.92 -23.36
C ASN A 187 -9.46 -23.24 -22.31
N SER A 188 -8.54 -22.36 -22.70
CA SER A 188 -7.78 -21.53 -21.75
C SER A 188 -8.42 -20.16 -21.54
N ILE A 189 -8.49 -19.74 -20.29
CA ILE A 189 -9.00 -18.42 -19.89
C ILE A 189 -7.95 -17.31 -20.03
N GLU A 190 -6.65 -17.65 -19.94
CA GLU A 190 -5.57 -16.65 -19.90
C GLU A 190 -5.50 -15.80 -21.19
N PRO A 191 -5.60 -16.38 -22.41
CA PRO A 191 -5.64 -15.59 -23.63
C PRO A 191 -6.82 -14.62 -23.68
N LEU A 192 -8.00 -15.04 -23.19
CA LEU A 192 -9.22 -14.22 -23.16
C LEU A 192 -9.05 -13.03 -22.21
N ILE A 193 -8.51 -13.25 -21.02
CA ILE A 193 -8.24 -12.19 -20.05
C ILE A 193 -7.25 -11.17 -20.63
N VAL A 194 -6.13 -11.63 -21.19
CA VAL A 194 -5.11 -10.74 -21.78
C VAL A 194 -5.68 -9.98 -22.98
N ARG A 195 -6.49 -10.64 -23.82
CA ARG A 195 -7.14 -10.01 -24.98
C ARG A 195 -8.16 -8.97 -24.55
N GLY A 196 -9.06 -9.30 -23.62
CA GLY A 196 -10.06 -8.37 -23.06
C GLY A 196 -9.43 -7.14 -22.40
N GLN A 197 -8.37 -7.32 -21.61
CA GLN A 197 -7.61 -6.20 -21.04
C GLN A 197 -6.95 -5.32 -22.12
N THR A 198 -6.48 -5.95 -23.20
CA THR A 198 -5.86 -5.22 -24.32
C THR A 198 -6.90 -4.40 -25.07
N TYR A 199 -8.10 -4.95 -25.28
CA TYR A 199 -9.24 -4.21 -25.83
C TYR A 199 -9.62 -3.00 -24.97
N LEU A 200 -9.71 -3.14 -23.65
CA LEU A 200 -9.99 -2.00 -22.77
C LEU A 200 -8.91 -0.91 -22.83
N ARG A 201 -7.64 -1.29 -22.99
CA ARG A 201 -6.55 -0.33 -23.19
C ARG A 201 -6.65 0.38 -24.54
N LEU A 202 -7.00 -0.35 -25.60
CA LEU A 202 -7.27 0.23 -26.92
C LEU A 202 -8.45 1.19 -26.86
N ALA A 203 -9.55 0.80 -26.21
CA ALA A 203 -10.71 1.68 -25.97
C ALA A 203 -10.30 2.98 -25.28
N SER A 204 -9.48 2.89 -24.23
CA SER A 204 -8.93 4.07 -23.53
C SER A 204 -8.07 4.93 -24.45
N ALA A 205 -7.17 4.33 -25.23
CA ALA A 205 -6.32 5.08 -26.15
C ALA A 205 -7.13 5.78 -27.23
N THR A 206 -8.13 5.09 -27.81
CA THR A 206 -9.03 5.66 -28.82
C THR A 206 -9.94 6.74 -28.24
N TYR A 207 -10.42 6.58 -27.00
CA TYR A 207 -11.21 7.60 -26.33
C TYR A 207 -10.40 8.89 -26.12
N SER A 208 -9.09 8.77 -25.86
CA SER A 208 -8.19 9.91 -25.74
C SER A 208 -7.85 10.56 -27.09
N SER A 209 -7.75 9.78 -28.19
CA SER A 209 -7.38 10.29 -29.51
C SER A 209 -8.57 10.71 -30.40
N SER A 210 -9.76 10.17 -30.13
CA SER A 210 -10.95 10.27 -30.98
C SER A 210 -12.20 10.50 -30.13
N SER A 211 -12.94 11.58 -30.38
CA SER A 211 -14.22 11.84 -29.68
C SER A 211 -15.41 11.04 -30.21
N ARG A 212 -15.22 10.12 -31.17
CA ARG A 212 -16.32 9.35 -31.80
C ARG A 212 -16.66 8.10 -30.96
N PRO A 213 -17.90 7.97 -30.45
CA PRO A 213 -18.30 6.84 -29.60
C PRO A 213 -18.21 5.45 -30.23
N SER A 214 -18.38 5.36 -31.56
CA SER A 214 -18.50 4.08 -32.27
C SER A 214 -17.23 3.22 -32.20
N GLU A 215 -16.05 3.83 -32.27
CA GLU A 215 -14.78 3.10 -32.38
C GLU A 215 -14.35 2.46 -31.06
N TYR A 216 -14.52 3.15 -29.92
CA TYR A 216 -14.21 2.54 -28.63
C TYR A 216 -15.31 1.61 -28.12
N SER A 217 -16.57 1.79 -28.55
CA SER A 217 -17.66 0.88 -28.18
C SER A 217 -17.40 -0.54 -28.67
N GLU A 218 -16.88 -0.70 -29.89
CA GLU A 218 -16.51 -2.02 -30.42
C GLU A 218 -15.46 -2.73 -29.55
N TYR A 219 -14.44 -1.99 -29.10
CA TYR A 219 -13.43 -2.56 -28.21
C TYR A 219 -14.01 -2.93 -26.84
N VAL A 220 -14.92 -2.12 -26.29
CA VAL A 220 -15.59 -2.42 -25.02
C VAL A 220 -16.47 -3.67 -25.15
N ASP A 221 -17.21 -3.81 -26.26
CA ASP A 221 -18.04 -4.99 -26.52
C ASP A 221 -17.21 -6.26 -26.70
N ASN A 222 -16.11 -6.19 -27.44
CA ASN A 222 -15.18 -7.32 -27.58
C ASN A 222 -14.55 -7.71 -26.23
N ALA A 223 -14.16 -6.73 -25.41
CA ALA A 223 -13.66 -6.99 -24.06
C ALA A 223 -14.72 -7.68 -23.18
N ARG A 224 -15.97 -7.20 -23.24
CA ARG A 224 -17.09 -7.80 -22.52
C ARG A 224 -17.27 -9.27 -22.89
N MET A 225 -17.30 -9.59 -24.18
CA MET A 225 -17.44 -10.97 -24.65
C MET A 225 -16.32 -11.89 -24.15
N ASP A 226 -15.08 -11.40 -24.12
CA ASP A 226 -13.94 -12.16 -23.62
C ASP A 226 -14.02 -12.43 -22.11
N PHE A 227 -14.39 -11.42 -21.31
CA PHE A 227 -14.55 -11.60 -19.87
C PHE A 227 -15.77 -12.44 -19.51
N ASP A 228 -16.90 -12.26 -20.20
CA ASP A 228 -18.09 -13.09 -20.02
C ASP A 228 -17.76 -14.57 -20.32
N ARG A 229 -17.02 -14.84 -21.40
CA ARG A 229 -16.56 -16.20 -21.72
C ARG A 229 -15.57 -16.73 -20.67
N ALA A 230 -14.63 -15.92 -20.20
CA ALA A 230 -13.70 -16.33 -19.16
C ALA A 230 -14.43 -16.70 -17.85
N LEU A 231 -15.46 -15.92 -17.46
CA LEU A 231 -16.29 -16.18 -16.28
C LEU A 231 -17.22 -17.39 -16.44
N LEU A 232 -17.65 -17.71 -17.66
CA LEU A 232 -18.37 -18.97 -17.93
C LEU A 232 -17.47 -20.20 -17.73
N MET A 233 -16.17 -20.07 -17.97
CA MET A 233 -15.20 -21.15 -17.83
C MET A 233 -14.68 -21.27 -16.39
N ASP A 234 -14.44 -20.14 -15.73
CA ASP A 234 -14.02 -20.04 -14.33
C ASP A 234 -14.71 -18.82 -13.69
N SER A 235 -15.81 -19.09 -12.99
CA SER A 235 -16.64 -18.05 -12.36
C SER A 235 -15.97 -17.36 -11.16
N GLN A 236 -14.90 -17.96 -10.61
CA GLN A 236 -14.16 -17.41 -9.48
C GLN A 236 -12.83 -16.77 -9.92
N ASN A 237 -12.63 -16.57 -11.22
CA ASN A 237 -11.41 -15.96 -11.70
C ASN A 237 -11.35 -14.47 -11.35
N THR A 238 -10.44 -14.10 -10.45
CA THR A 238 -10.29 -12.71 -9.96
C THR A 238 -9.94 -11.71 -11.06
N TRP A 239 -9.14 -12.11 -12.05
CA TRP A 239 -8.78 -11.24 -13.18
C TRP A 239 -9.93 -11.04 -14.16
N ALA A 240 -10.76 -12.06 -14.38
CA ALA A 240 -11.95 -11.93 -15.21
C ALA A 240 -13.03 -11.07 -14.52
N LEU A 241 -13.24 -11.22 -13.20
CA LEU A 241 -14.13 -10.38 -12.40
C LEU A 241 -13.67 -8.90 -12.41
N LEU A 242 -12.37 -8.65 -12.27
CA LEU A 242 -11.80 -7.31 -12.44
C LEU A 242 -12.10 -6.74 -13.84
N GLY A 243 -11.89 -7.54 -14.88
CA GLY A 243 -12.18 -7.16 -16.26
C GLY A 243 -13.65 -6.82 -16.49
N GLN A 244 -14.56 -7.63 -15.94
CA GLN A 244 -16.00 -7.38 -15.97
C GLN A 244 -16.36 -6.07 -15.25
N GLY A 245 -15.75 -5.81 -14.09
CA GLY A 245 -15.93 -4.54 -13.38
C GLY A 245 -15.45 -3.33 -14.20
N ASP A 246 -14.29 -3.44 -14.86
CA ASP A 246 -13.76 -2.40 -15.73
C ASP A 246 -14.65 -2.17 -16.97
N VAL A 247 -15.22 -3.24 -17.57
CA VAL A 247 -16.23 -3.15 -18.65
C VAL A 247 -17.49 -2.44 -18.17
N ASN A 248 -18.03 -2.83 -17.01
CA ASN A 248 -19.24 -2.20 -16.45
C ASN A 248 -19.01 -0.71 -16.17
N ARG A 249 -17.80 -0.32 -15.80
CA ARG A 249 -17.42 1.09 -15.66
C ARG A 249 -17.45 1.83 -16.99
N TRP A 250 -16.95 1.23 -18.07
CA TRP A 250 -17.06 1.78 -19.44
C TRP A 250 -18.51 1.91 -19.91
N LEU A 251 -19.38 0.98 -19.52
CA LEU A 251 -20.81 1.01 -19.84
C LEU A 251 -21.64 1.94 -18.94
N HIS A 252 -20.99 2.75 -18.09
CA HIS A 252 -21.65 3.64 -17.13
C HIS A 252 -22.58 2.91 -16.12
N ARG A 253 -22.19 1.70 -15.70
CA ARG A 253 -22.90 0.88 -14.72
C ARG A 253 -22.07 0.71 -13.43
N PRO A 254 -21.92 1.77 -12.62
CA PRO A 254 -21.01 1.76 -11.47
C PRO A 254 -21.40 0.75 -10.40
N GLU A 255 -22.71 0.54 -10.13
CA GLU A 255 -23.14 -0.42 -9.11
C GLU A 255 -22.72 -1.86 -9.44
N GLN A 256 -22.86 -2.26 -10.70
CA GLN A 256 -22.46 -3.59 -11.18
C GLN A 256 -20.93 -3.72 -11.24
N ALA A 257 -20.24 -2.62 -11.57
CA ALA A 257 -18.79 -2.57 -11.50
C ALA A 257 -18.28 -2.78 -10.06
N ALA A 258 -18.86 -2.07 -9.09
CA ALA A 258 -18.54 -2.21 -7.67
C ALA A 258 -18.74 -3.65 -7.21
N HIS A 259 -19.88 -4.26 -7.54
CA HIS A 259 -20.18 -5.65 -7.18
C HIS A 259 -19.14 -6.62 -7.74
N SER A 260 -18.71 -6.46 -8.99
CA SER A 260 -17.69 -7.31 -9.61
C SER A 260 -16.33 -7.19 -8.90
N PHE A 261 -15.95 -5.97 -8.49
CA PHE A 261 -14.72 -5.74 -7.72
C PHE A 261 -14.80 -6.27 -6.29
N GLU A 262 -15.95 -6.14 -5.64
CA GLU A 262 -16.20 -6.71 -4.31
C GLU A 262 -16.07 -8.23 -4.33
N GLN A 263 -16.71 -8.90 -5.31
CA GLN A 263 -16.57 -10.35 -5.50
C GLN A 263 -15.11 -10.77 -5.72
N ALA A 264 -14.34 -10.00 -6.51
CA ALA A 264 -12.92 -10.27 -6.71
C ALA A 264 -12.11 -10.16 -5.39
N LEU A 265 -12.50 -9.24 -4.50
CA LEU A 265 -11.88 -9.06 -3.18
C LEU A 265 -12.35 -10.07 -2.14
N GLU A 266 -13.57 -10.61 -2.26
CA GLU A 266 -14.03 -11.73 -1.45
C GLU A 266 -13.19 -12.98 -1.73
N ILE A 267 -12.83 -13.22 -3.00
CA ILE A 267 -12.00 -14.36 -3.42
C ILE A 267 -10.52 -14.11 -3.08
N ASN A 268 -10.01 -12.91 -3.35
CA ASN A 268 -8.64 -12.51 -3.01
C ASN A 268 -8.61 -11.14 -2.30
N PRO A 269 -8.60 -11.12 -0.96
CA PRO A 269 -8.59 -9.88 -0.16
C PRO A 269 -7.38 -8.98 -0.42
N PHE A 270 -6.28 -9.56 -0.89
CA PHE A 270 -5.03 -8.87 -1.22
C PHE A 270 -4.91 -8.54 -2.72
N PHE A 271 -6.04 -8.50 -3.43
CA PHE A 271 -6.04 -8.08 -4.82
C PHE A 271 -6.08 -6.56 -4.95
N ASP A 272 -4.91 -5.97 -4.81
CA ASP A 272 -4.62 -4.54 -4.80
C ASP A 272 -5.29 -3.77 -5.94
N LEU A 273 -5.30 -4.35 -7.14
CA LEU A 273 -5.86 -3.73 -8.32
C LEU A 273 -7.38 -3.59 -8.23
N ALA A 274 -8.09 -4.61 -7.73
CA ALA A 274 -9.54 -4.54 -7.50
C ALA A 274 -9.88 -3.54 -6.41
N ARG A 275 -9.12 -3.52 -5.32
CA ARG A 275 -9.28 -2.53 -4.24
C ARG A 275 -9.09 -1.11 -4.74
N HIS A 276 -8.04 -0.86 -5.53
CA HIS A 276 -7.80 0.43 -6.13
C HIS A 276 -8.94 0.88 -7.06
N ARG A 277 -9.48 -0.04 -7.88
CA ARG A 277 -10.65 0.24 -8.73
C ARG A 277 -11.89 0.59 -7.90
N LEU A 278 -12.14 -0.14 -6.83
CA LEU A 278 -13.26 0.10 -5.92
C LEU A 278 -13.15 1.47 -5.21
N ILE A 279 -11.96 1.80 -4.69
CA ILE A 279 -11.68 3.10 -4.09
C ILE A 279 -11.96 4.21 -5.12
N SER A 280 -11.38 4.11 -6.32
CA SER A 280 -11.57 5.09 -7.40
C SER A 280 -13.04 5.26 -7.81
N LEU A 281 -13.84 4.20 -7.74
CA LEU A 281 -15.24 4.23 -8.11
C LEU A 281 -16.08 4.94 -7.05
N TYR A 282 -15.92 4.57 -5.78
CA TYR A 282 -16.63 5.21 -4.67
C TYR A 282 -16.19 6.66 -4.46
N THR A 283 -14.92 7.00 -4.67
CA THR A 283 -14.49 8.41 -4.61
C THR A 283 -15.11 9.24 -5.71
N ALA A 284 -15.22 8.71 -6.94
CA ALA A 284 -15.88 9.41 -8.04
C ALA A 284 -17.38 9.63 -7.76
N GLU A 285 -18.06 8.63 -7.22
CA GLU A 285 -19.46 8.74 -6.80
C GLU A 285 -19.64 9.76 -5.66
N ALA A 286 -18.81 9.66 -4.62
CA ALA A 286 -18.81 10.60 -3.50
C ALA A 286 -18.56 12.03 -3.97
N ARG A 287 -17.63 12.25 -4.93
CA ARG A 287 -17.35 13.56 -5.52
C ARG A 287 -18.61 14.15 -6.17
N LYS A 288 -19.38 13.34 -6.90
CA LYS A 288 -20.67 13.76 -7.48
C LYS A 288 -21.68 14.14 -6.40
N LEU A 289 -21.80 13.33 -5.35
CA LEU A 289 -22.72 13.58 -4.23
C LEU A 289 -22.36 14.84 -3.44
N VAL A 290 -21.07 15.08 -3.21
CA VAL A 290 -20.52 16.31 -2.61
C VAL A 290 -20.88 17.54 -3.45
N GLY A 291 -20.75 17.46 -4.78
CA GLY A 291 -21.17 18.53 -5.69
C GLY A 291 -22.67 18.82 -5.62
N LEU A 292 -23.49 17.79 -5.38
CA LEU A 292 -24.93 17.90 -5.14
C LEU A 292 -25.30 18.28 -3.69
N LYS A 293 -24.31 18.50 -2.81
CA LYS A 293 -24.49 18.78 -1.37
C LYS A 293 -25.27 17.69 -0.61
N ARG A 294 -25.26 16.45 -1.10
CA ARG A 294 -25.87 15.30 -0.42
C ARG A 294 -24.87 14.68 0.55
N TRP A 295 -24.66 15.35 1.69
CA TRP A 295 -23.61 15.01 2.65
C TRP A 295 -23.72 13.60 3.22
N ASP A 296 -24.91 13.19 3.68
CA ASP A 296 -25.10 11.89 4.31
C ASP A 296 -24.81 10.73 3.33
N SER A 297 -25.33 10.83 2.10
CA SER A 297 -25.05 9.84 1.06
C SER A 297 -23.57 9.83 0.65
N ALA A 298 -22.91 10.98 0.63
CA ALA A 298 -21.48 11.04 0.32
C ALA A 298 -20.63 10.40 1.42
N LEU A 299 -20.98 10.61 2.69
CA LEU A 299 -20.29 10.00 3.82
C LEU A 299 -20.41 8.47 3.81
N THR A 300 -21.62 7.94 3.60
CA THR A 300 -21.82 6.48 3.55
C THR A 300 -21.07 5.84 2.38
N THR A 301 -20.98 6.51 1.23
CA THR A 301 -20.16 6.03 0.11
C THR A 301 -18.67 6.08 0.43
N LEU A 302 -18.18 7.12 1.12
CA LEU A 302 -16.77 7.24 1.52
C LEU A 302 -16.39 6.23 2.62
N GLU A 303 -17.30 5.87 3.50
CA GLU A 303 -17.07 4.83 4.53
C GLU A 303 -16.77 3.45 3.90
N LYS A 304 -17.37 3.14 2.74
CA LYS A 304 -17.08 1.89 2.01
C LYS A 304 -15.63 1.78 1.55
N CYS A 305 -14.96 2.90 1.25
CA CYS A 305 -13.57 2.91 0.80
C CYS A 305 -12.56 3.27 1.90
N LEU A 306 -13.03 3.76 3.05
CA LEU A 306 -12.21 4.17 4.21
C LEU A 306 -12.54 3.34 5.47
N PRO A 307 -12.41 1.99 5.47
CA PRO A 307 -12.68 1.21 6.66
C PRO A 307 -11.66 1.53 7.77
N PRO A 308 -12.00 1.26 9.05
CA PRO A 308 -11.15 1.60 10.19
C PRO A 308 -9.80 0.87 10.22
N PHE A 309 -9.68 -0.26 9.52
CA PHE A 309 -8.44 -1.03 9.38
C PHE A 309 -8.04 -1.11 7.91
N VAL A 310 -7.05 -0.33 7.51
CA VAL A 310 -6.47 -0.35 6.17
C VAL A 310 -4.95 -0.37 6.29
N SER A 311 -4.28 -1.21 5.50
CA SER A 311 -2.82 -1.20 5.40
C SER A 311 -2.31 0.16 4.93
N ASP A 312 -1.22 0.64 5.53
CA ASP A 312 -0.55 1.90 5.17
C ASP A 312 -0.25 1.98 3.65
N SER A 313 -0.08 0.84 2.98
CA SER A 313 0.14 0.73 1.54
C SER A 313 -0.99 1.30 0.68
N TRP A 314 -2.23 1.38 1.19
CA TRP A 314 -3.40 1.86 0.42
C TRP A 314 -3.69 3.34 0.60
N LEU A 315 -3.12 3.96 1.63
CA LEU A 315 -3.37 5.36 1.94
C LEU A 315 -3.07 6.31 0.77
N PRO A 316 -2.05 6.09 -0.10
CA PRO A 316 -1.83 6.94 -1.28
C PRO A 316 -3.04 7.00 -2.21
N HIS A 317 -3.80 5.91 -2.34
CA HIS A 317 -4.98 5.84 -3.21
C HIS A 317 -6.24 6.44 -2.55
N GLN A 318 -6.22 6.66 -1.24
CA GLN A 318 -7.35 7.16 -0.46
C GLN A 318 -7.26 8.66 -0.15
N LYS A 319 -6.15 9.33 -0.50
CA LYS A 319 -5.96 10.78 -0.23
C LYS A 319 -7.17 11.61 -0.64
N GLU A 320 -7.68 11.38 -1.85
CA GLU A 320 -8.85 12.10 -2.34
C GLU A 320 -10.11 11.80 -1.52
N ALA A 321 -10.30 10.55 -1.08
CA ALA A 321 -11.43 10.16 -0.24
C ALA A 321 -11.40 10.91 1.09
N TYR A 322 -10.25 10.95 1.77
CA TYR A 322 -10.05 11.71 3.00
C TYR A 322 -10.26 13.21 2.77
N PHE A 323 -9.80 13.75 1.65
CA PHE A 323 -9.97 15.16 1.33
C PHE A 323 -11.44 15.54 1.05
N LEU A 324 -12.19 14.66 0.38
CA LEU A 324 -13.64 14.84 0.19
C LEU A 324 -14.37 14.76 1.53
N ARG A 325 -14.01 13.80 2.38
CA ARG A 325 -14.62 13.64 3.70
C ARG A 325 -14.35 14.82 4.62
N SER A 326 -13.12 15.36 4.62
CA SER A 326 -12.77 16.56 5.39
C SER A 326 -13.58 17.79 4.95
N LYS A 327 -13.85 17.96 3.65
CA LYS A 327 -14.75 19.00 3.14
C LYS A 327 -16.17 18.85 3.66
N ILE A 328 -16.68 17.62 3.71
CA ILE A 328 -18.02 17.34 4.27
C ILE A 328 -18.03 17.67 5.76
N TYR A 329 -17.05 17.20 6.53
CA TYR A 329 -16.96 17.50 7.96
C TYR A 329 -16.83 19.00 8.24
N LYS A 330 -16.09 19.76 7.41
CA LYS A 330 -16.07 21.22 7.49
C LYS A 330 -17.45 21.82 7.27
N ALA A 331 -18.18 21.37 6.25
CA ALA A 331 -19.55 21.85 5.97
C ALA A 331 -20.54 21.50 7.09
N LEU A 332 -20.35 20.36 7.76
CA LEU A 332 -21.14 19.92 8.92
C LEU A 332 -20.70 20.55 10.24
N LYS A 333 -19.76 21.51 10.23
CA LYS A 333 -19.19 22.16 11.42
C LYS A 333 -18.54 21.17 12.39
N GLN A 334 -17.88 20.14 11.87
CA GLN A 334 -17.10 19.15 12.60
C GLN A 334 -15.60 19.28 12.27
N PRO A 335 -14.95 20.41 12.62
CA PRO A 335 -13.58 20.71 12.19
C PRO A 335 -12.52 19.74 12.74
N THR A 336 -12.74 19.13 13.91
CA THR A 336 -11.80 18.17 14.51
C THR A 336 -11.64 16.91 13.66
N LEU A 337 -12.75 16.35 13.15
CA LEU A 337 -12.73 15.21 12.24
C LEU A 337 -12.09 15.57 10.90
N ALA A 338 -12.39 16.77 10.38
CA ALA A 338 -11.77 17.26 9.15
C ALA A 338 -10.24 17.39 9.28
N ILE A 339 -9.74 17.92 10.40
CA ILE A 339 -8.31 17.99 10.70
C ILE A 339 -7.68 16.60 10.78
N GLY A 340 -8.38 15.62 11.38
CA GLY A 340 -7.94 14.23 11.45
C GLY A 340 -7.74 13.61 10.06
N ASP A 341 -8.70 13.80 9.16
CA ASP A 341 -8.62 13.32 7.78
C ASP A 341 -7.49 13.99 6.98
N LEU A 342 -7.34 15.31 7.10
CA LEU A 342 -6.24 16.04 6.46
C LEU A 342 -4.88 15.62 7.00
N SER A 343 -4.79 15.35 8.30
CA SER A 343 -3.58 14.81 8.91
C SER A 343 -3.24 13.41 8.41
N ALA A 344 -4.25 12.59 8.06
CA ALA A 344 -4.02 11.29 7.44
C ALA A 344 -3.39 11.41 6.05
N ILE A 345 -3.81 12.39 5.25
CA ILE A 345 -3.20 12.70 3.94
C ILE A 345 -1.73 13.10 4.15
N LEU A 346 -1.47 14.01 5.08
CA LEU A 346 -0.13 14.57 5.32
C LEU A 346 0.85 13.59 5.97
N ARG A 347 0.37 12.51 6.59
CA ARG A 347 1.25 11.39 7.01
C ARG A 347 1.86 10.65 5.81
N VAL A 348 1.10 10.55 4.72
CA VAL A 348 1.46 9.80 3.51
C VAL A 348 2.21 10.68 2.54
N ASP A 349 1.78 11.93 2.45
CA ASP A 349 2.35 12.94 1.59
C ASP A 349 2.43 14.26 2.32
N PRO A 350 3.54 14.49 3.03
CA PRO A 350 3.77 15.75 3.74
C PRO A 350 3.80 16.97 2.82
N ALA A 351 3.95 16.78 1.49
CA ALA A 351 4.01 17.84 0.50
C ALA A 351 2.66 18.09 -0.21
N ASP A 352 1.57 17.50 0.28
CA ASP A 352 0.22 17.75 -0.25
C ASP A 352 -0.24 19.18 0.13
N GLU A 353 0.05 20.12 -0.76
CA GLU A 353 -0.26 21.55 -0.61
C GLU A 353 -1.75 21.82 -0.34
N PRO A 354 -2.71 21.21 -1.08
CA PRO A 354 -4.13 21.41 -0.80
C PRO A 354 -4.54 20.95 0.61
N ALA A 355 -3.97 19.85 1.11
CA ALA A 355 -4.25 19.36 2.46
C ALA A 355 -3.65 20.26 3.54
N LEU A 356 -2.43 20.78 3.35
CA LEU A 356 -1.80 21.76 4.25
C LEU A 356 -2.64 23.02 4.36
N LEU A 357 -3.01 23.63 3.22
CA LEU A 357 -3.86 24.83 3.21
C LEU A 357 -5.22 24.60 3.87
N ALA A 358 -5.86 23.47 3.55
CA ALA A 358 -7.16 23.16 4.12
C ALA A 358 -7.08 22.99 5.64
N ARG A 359 -5.99 22.39 6.15
CA ARG A 359 -5.79 22.16 7.59
C ARG A 359 -5.40 23.44 8.32
N ALA A 360 -4.51 24.25 7.72
CA ALA A 360 -4.13 25.56 8.23
C ALA A 360 -5.34 26.48 8.43
N LYS A 361 -6.22 26.57 7.42
CA LYS A 361 -7.48 27.34 7.51
C LYS A 361 -8.38 26.84 8.64
N LEU A 362 -8.48 25.52 8.84
CA LEU A 362 -9.26 24.96 9.95
C LEU A 362 -8.63 25.24 11.31
N TYR A 363 -7.31 25.21 11.42
CA TYR A 363 -6.61 25.60 12.66
C TYR A 363 -6.80 27.09 12.96
N GLN A 364 -6.76 27.94 11.94
CA GLN A 364 -7.04 29.37 12.07
C GLN A 364 -8.48 29.62 12.56
N ASP A 365 -9.46 28.94 11.97
CA ASP A 365 -10.88 28.99 12.40
C ASP A 365 -11.06 28.52 13.86
N GLN A 366 -10.19 27.62 14.35
CA GLN A 366 -10.17 27.11 15.73
C GLN A 366 -9.29 27.92 16.69
N LEU A 367 -8.73 29.06 16.25
CA LEU A 367 -7.79 29.90 17.04
C LEU A 367 -6.50 29.18 17.44
N GLN A 368 -6.13 28.12 16.73
CA GLN A 368 -4.87 27.37 16.92
C GLN A 368 -3.76 28.00 16.06
N GLY A 369 -3.44 29.27 16.33
CA GLY A 369 -2.59 30.09 15.47
C GLY A 369 -1.18 29.54 15.22
N ARG A 370 -0.59 28.82 16.19
CA ARG A 370 0.73 28.20 16.02
C ARG A 370 0.70 27.07 14.97
N LEU A 371 -0.24 26.14 15.09
CA LEU A 371 -0.38 25.03 14.15
C LEU A 371 -0.79 25.51 12.76
N ALA A 372 -1.63 26.54 12.69
CA ALA A 372 -1.98 27.20 11.44
C ALA A 372 -0.74 27.80 10.76
N LYS A 373 0.10 28.51 11.51
CA LYS A 373 1.35 29.09 11.01
C LYS A 373 2.31 28.02 10.48
N ASP A 374 2.53 26.95 11.23
CA ASP A 374 3.42 25.85 10.81
C ASP A 374 2.96 25.23 9.46
N ASP A 375 1.66 25.00 9.29
CA ASP A 375 1.11 24.47 8.03
C ASP A 375 1.18 25.50 6.87
N PHE A 376 0.95 26.78 7.13
CA PHE A 376 1.08 27.84 6.12
C PHE A 376 2.53 28.04 5.68
N GLU A 377 3.49 28.05 6.61
CA GLU A 377 4.91 28.11 6.29
C GLU A 377 5.33 26.93 5.43
N HIS A 378 4.85 25.72 5.76
CA HIS A 378 5.13 24.53 4.97
C HIS A 378 4.54 24.62 3.57
N ALA A 379 3.28 25.01 3.43
CA ALA A 379 2.67 25.22 2.10
C ALA A 379 3.37 26.34 1.30
N CYS A 380 3.85 27.39 1.97
CA CYS A 380 4.61 28.48 1.35
C CYS A 380 5.96 27.98 0.81
N MET A 381 6.69 27.16 1.58
CA MET A 381 7.94 26.53 1.12
C MET A 381 7.74 25.64 -0.12
N LEU A 382 6.54 25.07 -0.29
CA LEU A 382 6.16 24.27 -1.45
C LEU A 382 5.67 25.11 -2.65
N GLY A 383 5.66 26.45 -2.52
CA GLY A 383 5.32 27.38 -3.60
C GLY A 383 3.88 27.89 -3.58
N SER A 384 3.12 27.67 -2.50
CA SER A 384 1.75 28.20 -2.38
C SER A 384 1.77 29.70 -2.06
N ALA A 385 1.43 30.53 -3.06
CA ALA A 385 1.35 31.98 -2.89
C ALA A 385 0.32 32.40 -1.83
N GLU A 386 -0.84 31.72 -1.79
CA GLU A 386 -1.88 31.96 -0.78
C GLU A 386 -1.33 31.71 0.64
N ALA A 387 -0.53 30.66 0.82
CA ALA A 387 0.05 30.35 2.12
C ALA A 387 1.09 31.39 2.56
N CYS A 388 1.90 31.89 1.62
CA CYS A 388 2.93 32.89 1.91
C CYS A 388 2.34 34.23 2.37
N GLU A 389 1.19 34.65 1.82
CA GLU A 389 0.50 35.87 2.25
C GLU A 389 -0.11 35.75 3.65
N GLN A 390 -0.50 34.53 4.04
CA GLN A 390 -1.06 34.22 5.36
C GLN A 390 0.00 33.89 6.42
N SER A 391 1.27 33.77 6.02
CA SER A 391 2.40 33.52 6.91
C SER A 391 2.99 34.85 7.41
N PRO A 392 2.85 35.18 8.71
CA PRO A 392 3.33 36.45 9.27
C PRO A 392 4.84 36.46 9.55
#